data_AF-A0AAC8YJ31-F1
#
_entry.id   AF-A0AAC8YJ31-F1
#
_cell.length_a   1.000
_cell.length_b   1.000
_cell.length_c   1.000
_cell.angle_alpha   90.00
_cell.angle_beta   90.00
_cell.angle_gamma   90.00
#
_symmetry.space_group_name_H-M   'P 1'
#
loop_
_entity.id
_entity.type
_entity.pdbx_description
1 polymer ?
#
loop_
_entity_poly.entity_id
_entity_poly.type
_entity_poly.pdbx_seq_one_letter_code
_entity_poly.pdbx_strand_id
1 'polypeptide(L)' 'MGLTWNRPTIAPVMPEPEQVFLAWLVAQPEGGNLHEAASRQATRLAEYGGRHPGPRRLRQLFLDLAAELGGGTAMPS' A
#
# COMPACT_ATOMS: atom_id res chain seq x y z
N MET A 1 8.77 -48.38 7.10
CA MET A 1 8.34 -47.17 7.83
C MET A 1 8.26 -46.03 6.83
N GLY A 2 7.07 -45.75 6.29
CA GLY A 2 6.88 -44.74 5.25
C GLY A 2 6.72 -43.35 5.86
N LEU A 3 7.64 -42.44 5.55
CA LEU A 3 7.50 -41.02 5.88
C LEU A 3 6.53 -40.39 4.87
N THR A 4 5.25 -40.28 5.23
CA THR A 4 4.29 -39.48 4.46
C THR A 4 4.64 -38.01 4.67
N TRP A 5 5.31 -37.41 3.69
CA TRP A 5 5.54 -35.97 3.64
C TRP A 5 4.19 -35.26 3.52
N ASN A 6 3.61 -34.89 4.66
CA ASN A 6 2.46 -34.01 4.71
C ASN A 6 2.96 -32.62 4.31
N ARG A 7 2.98 -32.32 3.00
CA ARG A 7 3.28 -30.97 2.49
C ARG A 7 2.14 -30.07 2.95
N PRO A 8 2.34 -29.12 3.89
CA PRO A 8 1.33 -28.11 4.10
C PRO A 8 1.20 -27.34 2.78
N THR A 9 0.00 -27.38 2.19
CA THR A 9 -0.37 -26.44 1.13
C THR A 9 -0.37 -25.06 1.77
N ILE A 10 0.76 -24.36 1.69
CA ILE A 10 0.82 -22.94 2.02
C ILE A 10 0.06 -22.24 0.90
N ALA A 11 -1.23 -21.99 1.11
CA ALA A 11 -1.97 -21.09 0.24
C ALA A 11 -1.23 -19.74 0.24
N PRO A 12 -1.04 -19.09 -0.92
CA PRO A 12 -0.37 -17.80 -0.97
C PRO A 12 -1.19 -16.79 -0.15
N VAL A 13 -0.68 -16.44 1.03
CA VAL A 13 -1.22 -15.34 1.82
C VAL A 13 -0.92 -14.07 1.05
N MET A 14 -1.96 -13.43 0.53
CA MET A 14 -1.79 -12.10 -0.05
C MET A 14 -1.35 -11.15 1.06
N PRO A 15 -0.32 -10.31 0.81
CA PRO A 15 0.17 -9.38 1.81
C PRO A 15 -0.94 -8.40 2.20
N GLU A 16 -0.96 -8.04 3.47
CA GLU A 16 -1.87 -7.01 3.96
C GLU A 16 -1.54 -5.66 3.30
N PRO A 17 -2.55 -4.83 3.03
CA PRO A 17 -2.35 -3.55 2.36
C PRO A 17 -1.37 -2.64 3.11
N GLU A 18 -1.34 -2.68 4.45
CA GLU A 18 -0.39 -1.96 5.29
C GLU A 18 1.06 -2.41 5.03
N GLN A 19 1.31 -3.70 4.82
CA GLN A 19 2.64 -4.22 4.52
C GLN A 19 3.11 -3.77 3.13
N VAL A 20 2.20 -3.78 2.14
CA VAL A 20 2.48 -3.27 0.80
C VAL A 20 2.79 -1.78 0.83
N PHE A 21 2.04 -1.02 1.63
CA PHE A 21 2.26 0.42 1.82
C PHE A 21 3.62 0.73 2.45
N LEU A 22 4.00 0.02 3.53
CA LEU A 22 5.30 0.17 4.17
C LEU A 22 6.45 -0.21 3.24
N ALA A 23 6.32 -1.31 2.50
CA ALA A 23 7.31 -1.71 1.50
C ALA A 23 7.47 -0.63 0.41
N TRP A 24 6.36 -0.03 -0.03
CA TRP A 24 6.39 1.07 -0.98
C TRP A 24 7.09 2.32 -0.41
N LEU A 25 6.85 2.67 0.86
CA LEU A 25 7.48 3.81 1.53
C LEU A 25 9.00 3.65 1.60
N VAL A 26 9.47 2.47 2.00
CA VAL A 26 10.91 2.16 2.10
C VAL A 26 11.58 2.17 0.72
N ALA A 27 10.83 1.83 -0.33
CA ALA A 27 11.33 1.82 -1.71
C ALA A 27 11.36 3.21 -2.37
N GLN A 28 10.95 4.28 -1.69
CA GLN A 28 10.95 5.62 -2.30
C GLN A 28 12.37 6.15 -2.50
N PRO A 29 12.64 6.80 -3.65
CA PRO A 29 13.94 7.42 -3.90
C PRO A 29 14.17 8.60 -2.96
N GLU A 30 15.42 8.77 -2.52
CA GLU A 30 15.84 9.93 -1.74
C GLU A 30 15.61 11.23 -2.54
N GLY A 31 14.99 12.22 -1.89
CA GLY A 31 14.67 13.51 -2.53
C GLY A 31 13.47 13.50 -3.48
N GLY A 32 12.77 12.36 -3.64
CA GLY A 32 11.54 12.29 -4.43
C GLY A 32 10.37 13.05 -3.78
N ASN A 33 9.46 13.59 -4.60
CA ASN A 33 8.24 14.22 -4.10
C ASN A 33 7.25 13.14 -3.64
N LEU A 34 7.30 12.82 -2.34
CA LEU A 34 6.49 11.78 -1.73
C LEU A 34 4.98 12.05 -1.86
N HIS A 35 4.56 13.33 -1.83
CA HIS A 35 3.17 13.73 -2.01
C HIS A 35 2.67 13.39 -3.42
N GLU A 36 3.46 13.73 -4.44
CA GLU A 36 3.13 13.41 -5.82
C GLU A 36 3.14 11.90 -6.06
N ALA A 37 4.13 11.19 -5.51
CA ALA A 37 4.24 9.74 -5.63
C ALA A 37 3.04 9.02 -5.00
N ALA A 38 2.62 9.43 -3.80
CA ALA A 38 1.44 8.91 -3.12
C ALA A 38 0.15 9.19 -3.92
N SER A 39 -0.01 10.42 -4.41
CA SER A 39 -1.16 10.83 -5.23
C SER A 39 -1.29 9.98 -6.50
N ARG A 40 -0.17 9.72 -7.19
CA ARG A 40 -0.12 8.87 -8.39
C ARG A 40 -0.56 7.43 -8.08
N GLN A 41 -0.11 6.84 -6.96
CA GLN A 41 -0.54 5.49 -6.57
C GLN A 41 -2.02 5.43 -6.19
N ALA A 42 -2.53 6.45 -5.49
CA ALA A 42 -3.96 6.53 -5.17
C ALA A 42 -4.84 6.57 -6.42
N THR A 43 -4.44 7.34 -7.44
CA THR A 43 -5.13 7.38 -8.75
C THR A 43 -5.09 6.03 -9.44
N ARG A 44 -3.91 5.39 -9.50
CA ARG A 44 -3.76 4.06 -10.11
C ARG A 44 -4.65 3.01 -9.46
N LEU A 45 -4.76 3.05 -8.12
CA LEU A 45 -5.62 2.12 -7.38
C LEU A 45 -7.11 2.46 -7.49
N ALA A 46 -7.46 3.69 -7.90
CA ALA A 46 -8.84 4.05 -8.20
C ALA A 46 -9.38 3.32 -9.43
N GLU A 47 -8.52 2.99 -10.38
CA GLU A 47 -8.85 2.25 -11.61
C GLU A 47 -8.98 0.73 -11.35
N TYR A 48 -8.68 0.26 -10.14
CA TYR A 48 -8.81 -1.15 -9.80
C TYR A 48 -10.28 -1.57 -9.70
N GLY A 49 -10.78 -2.27 -10.73
CA GLY A 49 -12.14 -2.81 -10.80
C GLY A 49 -12.33 -4.20 -10.17
N GLY A 50 -11.33 -4.75 -9.49
CA GLY A 50 -11.41 -6.09 -8.90
C GLY A 50 -12.20 -6.14 -7.59
N ARG A 51 -12.57 -7.36 -7.16
CA ARG A 51 -13.43 -7.59 -5.97
C ARG A 51 -12.69 -7.56 -4.63
N HIS A 52 -11.35 -7.52 -4.64
CA HIS A 52 -10.56 -7.59 -3.40
C HIS A 52 -10.64 -6.28 -2.60
N PRO A 53 -10.86 -6.34 -1.27
CA PRO A 53 -10.90 -5.12 -0.44
C PRO A 53 -9.51 -4.50 -0.21
N GLY A 54 -8.43 -5.27 -0.37
CA GLY A 54 -7.05 -4.83 -0.13
C GLY A 54 -6.65 -3.58 -0.91
N PRO A 55 -6.83 -3.54 -2.25
CA PRO A 55 -6.54 -2.35 -3.06
C PRO A 55 -7.31 -1.10 -2.66
N ARG A 56 -8.56 -1.23 -2.19
CA ARG A 56 -9.35 -0.10 -1.68
C ARG A 56 -8.75 0.45 -0.38
N ARG A 57 -8.34 -0.44 0.53
CA ARG A 57 -7.66 -0.05 1.78
C ARG A 57 -6.30 0.59 1.49
N LEU A 58 -5.53 0.01 0.58
CA LEU A 58 -4.24 0.55 0.16
C LEU A 58 -4.37 1.94 -0.47
N ARG A 59 -5.39 2.16 -1.31
CA ARG A 59 -5.71 3.47 -1.87
C ARG A 59 -5.96 4.51 -0.76
N GLN A 60 -6.69 4.14 0.29
CA GLN A 60 -6.96 5.05 1.41
C GLN A 60 -5.67 5.47 2.10
N LEU A 61 -4.75 4.54 2.38
CA LEU A 61 -3.45 4.85 2.98
C LEU A 61 -2.64 5.87 2.15
N PHE A 62 -2.68 5.75 0.82
CA PHE A 62 -2.03 6.71 -0.07
C PHE A 62 -2.70 8.10 -0.07
N LEU A 63 -4.03 8.16 0.02
CA LEU A 63 -4.76 9.42 0.11
C LEU A 63 -4.49 10.12 1.45
N ASP A 64 -4.47 9.37 2.55
CA ASP A 64 -4.16 9.90 3.88
C ASP A 64 -2.73 10.45 3.89
N LEU A 65 -1.75 9.72 3.35
CA LEU A 65 -0.38 10.20 3.23
C LEU A 65 -0.26 11.48 2.39
N ALA A 66 -0.95 11.55 1.26
CA ALA A 66 -0.96 12.75 0.43
C ALA A 66 -1.61 13.94 1.17
N ALA A 67 -2.71 13.70 1.90
CA ALA A 67 -3.37 14.76 2.68
C ALA A 67 -2.44 15.31 3.78
N GLU A 68 -1.75 14.45 4.51
CA GLU A 68 -0.77 14.85 5.55
C GLU A 68 0.38 15.68 4.95
N LEU A 69 0.90 15.26 3.80
CA LEU A 69 2.00 15.97 3.13
C LEU A 69 1.56 17.28 2.47
N GLY A 70 0.29 17.39 2.05
CA GLY A 70 -0.29 18.59 1.47
C GLY A 70 -0.83 19.59 2.51
N GLY A 71 -1.16 19.12 3.72
CA GLY A 71 -1.72 19.93 4.81
C GLY A 71 -0.69 20.61 5.71
N GLY A 72 0.60 20.27 5.60
CA GLY A 72 1.69 20.82 6.41
C GLY A 72 2.01 22.31 6.21
N THR A 73 1.29 23.03 5.34
CA THR A 73 1.43 24.49 5.11
C THR A 73 0.24 25.33 5.58
N ALA A 74 -0.80 24.74 6.18
CA ALA A 74 -1.92 25.49 6.76
C ALA A 74 -1.89 25.42 8.29
N MET A 75 -1.01 26.24 8.90
CA MET A 75 -1.18 26.63 10.30
C MET A 75 -2.40 27.58 10.39
N PRO A 76 -3.42 27.30 11.22
CA PRO A 76 -4.35 28.35 11.64
C PRO A 76 -3.65 29.23 12.69
N SER A 77 -3.40 30.50 12.33
CA SER A 77 -3.09 31.60 13.25
C SER A 77 -4.30 31.97 14.12
#